data_AF-A0A285AX48-F1
#
_entry.id   AF-A0A285AX48-F1
#
_cell.length_a   1.000
_cell.length_b   1.000
_cell.length_c   1.000
_cell.angle_alpha   90.00
_cell.angle_beta   90.00
_cell.angle_gamma   90.00
#
_symmetry.space_group_name_H-M   'P 1'
#
loop_
_entity.id
_entity.type
_entity.pdbx_description
1 polymer ?
#
loop_
_entity_poly.entity_id
_entity_poly.type
_entity_poly.pdbx_seq_one_letter_code
_entity_poly.pdbx_strand_id
1 'polypeptide(L)'
;MAEPQPLFDYTGHLPECPTWSEAEQALYWADIMECEIHRYDVRTGEHQVLQFPEEPGCFALRAKGGFIVALRSGIWLTDAHGLLQRKVCDNPSNPQLARFNDGGTDRDGRFYAGTFWGPGDFNGALLMRIDSDLSPQVIQCDIHGANGLAFSEDKRWMYTSDTPNAVIYRTPLDKRGEAGKREVFRRFHPGEGIPDGAAIDAEGCYWSAMFDGWRIARFSPTGEQLEEHRLPVRCPTMVCFGGTDMKTLYITTTRENMDAEEVAKYPLSGAIFTLPVSVAGMKKLPFIER
;
A
#
# COMPACT_ATOMS: atom_id res chain seq x y z
N MET A 1 -21.08 -6.84 14.81
CA MET A 1 -20.02 -6.00 14.22
C MET A 1 -20.35 -5.80 12.76
N ALA A 2 -19.91 -4.71 12.13
CA ALA A 2 -20.07 -4.56 10.69
C ALA A 2 -19.26 -5.65 9.97
N GLU A 3 -19.77 -6.17 8.86
CA GLU A 3 -19.09 -7.19 8.06
C GLU A 3 -18.54 -6.55 6.78
N PRO A 4 -17.34 -6.96 6.31
CA PRO A 4 -16.79 -6.44 5.05
C PRO A 4 -17.73 -6.73 3.88
N GLN A 5 -17.98 -5.72 3.04
CA GLN A 5 -18.81 -5.84 1.83
C GLN A 5 -18.02 -5.47 0.58
N PRO A 6 -18.20 -6.16 -0.56
CA PRO A 6 -17.63 -5.70 -1.82
C PRO A 6 -18.07 -4.26 -2.13
N LEU A 7 -17.14 -3.42 -2.58
CA LEU A 7 -17.41 -2.02 -2.95
C LEU A 7 -18.34 -1.95 -4.16
N PHE A 8 -18.06 -2.76 -5.18
CA PHE A 8 -18.81 -2.88 -6.43
C PHE A 8 -18.45 -4.20 -7.12
N ASP A 9 -19.07 -4.49 -8.27
CA ASP A 9 -18.77 -5.68 -9.07
C ASP A 9 -17.44 -5.52 -9.82
N TYR A 10 -16.35 -5.90 -9.15
CA TYR A 10 -15.00 -5.89 -9.68
C TYR A 10 -14.16 -6.98 -9.02
N THR A 11 -13.30 -7.62 -9.82
CA THR A 11 -12.23 -8.48 -9.33
C THR A 11 -10.98 -8.27 -10.18
N GLY A 12 -9.89 -7.87 -9.55
CA GLY A 12 -8.57 -7.74 -10.17
C GLY A 12 -7.66 -8.94 -9.94
N HIS A 13 -6.49 -8.91 -10.55
CA HIS A 13 -5.46 -9.94 -10.37
C HIS A 13 -4.61 -9.66 -9.13
N LEU A 14 -3.98 -8.49 -9.05
CA LEU A 14 -3.26 -8.01 -7.87
C LEU A 14 -3.61 -6.55 -7.52
N PRO A 15 -4.84 -6.27 -7.07
CA PRO A 15 -5.20 -4.99 -6.47
C PRO A 15 -4.32 -4.64 -5.27
N GLU A 16 -3.75 -3.45 -5.30
CA GLU A 16 -2.80 -2.93 -4.32
C GLU A 16 -2.84 -1.40 -4.23
N CYS A 17 -2.11 -0.84 -3.26
CA CYS A 17 -1.94 0.61 -3.08
C CYS A 17 -3.27 1.41 -3.06
N PRO A 18 -4.31 1.00 -2.31
CA PRO A 18 -5.54 1.78 -2.19
C PRO A 18 -5.22 3.16 -1.62
N THR A 19 -5.73 4.20 -2.28
CA THR A 19 -5.48 5.61 -1.96
C THR A 19 -6.78 6.41 -2.08
N TRP A 20 -7.19 7.02 -0.98
CA TRP A 20 -8.39 7.87 -0.94
C TRP A 20 -8.10 9.31 -1.38
N SER A 21 -8.87 9.81 -2.35
CA SER A 21 -8.90 11.22 -2.73
C SER A 21 -10.09 11.92 -2.07
N GLU A 22 -9.84 12.73 -1.05
CA GLU A 22 -10.88 13.53 -0.40
C GLU A 22 -11.48 14.58 -1.35
N ALA A 23 -10.64 15.20 -2.20
CA ALA A 23 -11.08 16.22 -3.15
C ALA A 23 -12.08 15.67 -4.17
N GLU A 24 -11.86 14.43 -4.61
CA GLU A 24 -12.70 13.80 -5.64
C GLU A 24 -13.78 12.89 -5.05
N GLN A 25 -13.69 12.55 -3.76
CA GLN A 25 -14.47 11.48 -3.13
C GLN A 25 -14.35 10.19 -3.94
N ALA A 26 -13.11 9.81 -4.23
CA ALA A 26 -12.80 8.66 -5.07
C ALA A 26 -11.71 7.78 -4.44
N LEU A 27 -11.86 6.48 -4.60
CA LEU A 27 -10.82 5.51 -4.29
C LEU A 27 -9.99 5.25 -5.54
N TYR A 28 -8.67 5.30 -5.40
CA TYR A 28 -7.72 4.81 -6.39
C TYR A 28 -7.05 3.53 -5.89
N TRP A 29 -6.66 2.63 -6.80
CA TRP A 29 -5.82 1.47 -6.50
C TRP A 29 -5.09 1.04 -7.76
N ALA A 30 -3.95 0.35 -7.60
CA ALA A 30 -3.26 -0.28 -8.71
C ALA A 30 -3.77 -1.71 -8.87
N ASP A 31 -3.90 -2.22 -10.09
CA ASP A 31 -3.81 -3.66 -10.35
C ASP A 31 -2.45 -3.91 -10.98
N ILE A 32 -1.51 -4.38 -10.15
CA ILE A 32 -0.08 -4.40 -10.50
C ILE A 32 0.15 -5.29 -11.72
N MET A 33 -0.50 -6.45 -11.77
CA MET A 33 -0.28 -7.46 -12.81
C MET A 33 -0.98 -7.10 -14.13
N GLU A 34 -2.04 -6.32 -14.08
CA GLU A 34 -2.75 -5.82 -15.27
C GLU A 34 -2.17 -4.50 -15.81
N CYS A 35 -1.17 -3.95 -15.11
CA CYS A 35 -0.54 -2.66 -15.45
C CYS A 35 -1.52 -1.48 -15.41
N GLU A 36 -2.44 -1.47 -14.45
CA GLU A 36 -3.54 -0.51 -14.37
C GLU A 36 -3.50 0.30 -13.06
N ILE A 37 -3.95 1.56 -13.12
CA ILE A 37 -4.45 2.29 -11.95
C ILE A 37 -5.94 2.56 -12.17
N HIS A 38 -6.75 2.14 -11.23
CA HIS A 38 -8.19 2.36 -11.24
C HIS A 38 -8.56 3.58 -10.41
N ARG A 39 -9.71 4.16 -10.73
CA ARG A 39 -10.38 5.21 -9.97
C ARG A 39 -11.86 4.89 -9.85
N TYR A 40 -12.42 4.94 -8.67
CA TYR A 40 -13.85 4.74 -8.40
C TYR A 40 -14.42 5.93 -7.61
N ASP A 41 -15.29 6.74 -8.23
CA ASP A 41 -16.02 7.81 -7.52
C ASP A 41 -17.18 7.20 -6.73
N VAL A 42 -17.11 7.27 -5.40
CA VAL A 42 -18.09 6.58 -4.54
C VAL A 42 -19.46 7.25 -4.52
N ARG A 43 -19.60 8.47 -5.07
CA ARG A 43 -20.87 9.19 -5.14
C ARG A 43 -21.63 8.85 -6.42
N THR A 44 -20.91 8.66 -7.53
CA THR A 44 -21.51 8.40 -8.84
C THR A 44 -21.47 6.93 -9.24
N GLY A 45 -20.56 6.15 -8.65
CA GLY A 45 -20.27 4.78 -9.05
C GLY A 45 -19.45 4.68 -10.34
N GLU A 46 -18.90 5.80 -10.82
CA GLU A 46 -18.07 5.82 -12.02
C GLU A 46 -16.72 5.14 -11.76
N HIS A 47 -16.43 4.09 -12.53
CA HIS A 47 -15.16 3.38 -12.54
C HIS A 47 -14.36 3.72 -13.79
N GLN A 48 -13.15 4.22 -13.61
CA GLN A 48 -12.19 4.52 -14.67
C GLN A 48 -10.94 3.67 -14.49
N VAL A 49 -10.30 3.33 -15.61
CA VAL A 49 -9.07 2.54 -15.66
C VAL A 49 -8.02 3.31 -16.47
N LEU A 50 -6.84 3.49 -15.88
CA LEU A 50 -5.68 4.12 -16.49
C LEU A 50 -4.63 3.05 -16.79
N GLN A 51 -4.33 2.82 -18.07
CA GLN A 51 -3.34 1.82 -18.49
C GLN A 51 -1.92 2.41 -18.45
N PHE A 52 -0.99 1.63 -17.92
CA PHE A 52 0.44 1.90 -17.90
C PHE A 52 1.21 0.91 -18.78
N PRO A 53 2.41 1.29 -19.26
CA PRO A 53 3.23 0.42 -20.11
C PRO A 53 3.94 -0.71 -19.34
N GLU A 54 3.98 -0.63 -18.01
CA GLU A 54 4.70 -1.53 -17.10
C GLU A 54 3.92 -1.63 -15.77
N GLU A 55 4.26 -2.60 -14.93
CA GLU A 55 3.58 -2.82 -13.64
C GLU A 55 3.73 -1.59 -12.72
N PRO A 56 2.62 -0.91 -12.33
CA PRO A 56 2.65 0.17 -11.34
C PRO A 56 2.62 -0.42 -9.94
N GLY A 57 3.80 -0.70 -9.36
CA GLY A 57 3.89 -1.28 -8.02
C GLY A 57 3.16 -0.45 -6.97
N CYS A 58 3.44 0.85 -6.95
CA CYS A 58 2.76 1.82 -6.10
C CYS A 58 2.73 3.21 -6.74
N PHE A 59 1.87 4.08 -6.21
CA PHE A 59 1.75 5.46 -6.65
C PHE A 59 1.33 6.39 -5.50
N ALA A 60 1.37 7.69 -5.76
CA ALA A 60 0.67 8.68 -4.96
C ALA A 60 0.09 9.79 -5.85
N LEU A 61 -1.06 10.33 -5.46
CA LEU A 61 -1.62 11.53 -6.07
C LEU A 61 -0.67 12.71 -5.86
N ARG A 62 -0.56 13.61 -6.84
CA ARG A 62 0.31 14.80 -6.77
C ARG A 62 -0.46 16.05 -6.42
N ALA A 63 0.17 16.93 -5.63
CA ALA A 63 -0.39 18.25 -5.30
C ALA A 63 -0.57 19.14 -6.54
N LYS A 64 0.23 18.93 -7.60
CA LYS A 64 0.10 19.63 -8.89
C LYS A 64 -0.79 18.89 -9.91
N GLY A 65 -1.49 17.84 -9.49
CA GLY A 65 -2.31 16.97 -10.35
C GLY A 65 -1.51 15.82 -10.97
N GLY A 66 -2.22 14.74 -11.32
CA GLY A 66 -1.61 13.50 -11.79
C GLY A 66 -0.97 12.68 -10.67
N PHE A 67 0.00 11.84 -11.04
CA PHE A 67 0.59 10.84 -10.15
C PHE A 67 2.11 10.92 -10.13
N ILE A 68 2.70 10.58 -8.98
CA ILE A 68 4.04 9.99 -8.96
C ILE A 68 3.82 8.49 -8.90
N VAL A 69 4.41 7.74 -9.83
CA VAL A 69 4.18 6.29 -9.99
C VAL A 69 5.52 5.57 -10.07
N ALA A 70 5.64 4.48 -9.32
CA ALA A 70 6.78 3.59 -9.35
C ALA A 70 6.49 2.40 -10.29
N LEU A 71 6.88 2.54 -11.55
CA LEU A 71 6.80 1.48 -12.55
C LEU A 71 8.00 0.54 -12.43
N ARG A 72 7.90 -0.70 -12.94
CA ARG A 72 8.99 -1.69 -12.93
C ARG A 72 10.38 -1.09 -13.26
N SER A 73 10.50 -0.27 -14.31
CA SER A 73 11.78 0.29 -14.75
C SER A 73 12.20 1.60 -14.06
N GLY A 74 11.33 2.24 -13.30
CA GLY A 74 11.64 3.50 -12.62
C GLY A 74 10.44 4.30 -12.16
N ILE A 75 10.73 5.41 -11.48
CA ILE A 75 9.71 6.30 -10.92
C ILE A 75 9.47 7.45 -11.90
N TRP A 76 8.20 7.75 -12.17
CA TRP A 76 7.76 8.74 -13.12
C TRP A 76 6.74 9.71 -12.51
N LEU A 77 6.73 10.93 -13.02
CA LEU A 77 5.63 11.86 -12.88
C LEU A 77 4.72 11.76 -14.10
N THR A 78 3.41 11.81 -13.87
CA THR A 78 2.38 11.69 -14.91
C THR A 78 1.35 12.80 -14.81
N ASP A 79 0.57 12.99 -15.88
CA ASP A 79 -0.65 13.79 -15.81
C ASP A 79 -1.82 13.04 -15.15
N ALA A 80 -2.99 13.68 -15.08
CA ALA A 80 -4.21 13.10 -14.52
C ALA A 80 -4.75 11.88 -15.28
N HIS A 81 -4.30 11.66 -16.52
CA HIS A 81 -4.69 10.55 -17.38
C HIS A 81 -3.64 9.42 -17.38
N GLY A 82 -2.62 9.50 -16.53
CA GLY A 82 -1.56 8.49 -16.44
C GLY A 82 -0.49 8.60 -17.52
N LEU A 83 -0.50 9.64 -18.36
CA LEU A 83 0.54 9.80 -19.38
C LEU A 83 1.88 10.14 -18.72
N LEU A 84 2.92 9.36 -19.04
CA LEU A 84 4.27 9.57 -18.50
C LEU A 84 4.87 10.86 -19.04
N GLN A 85 5.23 11.79 -18.14
CA GLN A 85 5.77 13.10 -18.51
C GLN A 85 7.27 13.24 -18.20
N ARG A 86 7.70 12.81 -17.01
CA ARG A 86 9.09 12.96 -16.56
C ARG A 86 9.54 11.77 -15.75
N LYS A 87 10.65 11.14 -16.14
CA LYS A 87 11.32 10.15 -15.30
C LYS A 87 12.03 10.86 -14.16
N VAL A 88 11.79 10.42 -12.93
CA VAL A 88 12.46 10.91 -11.72
C VAL A 88 13.76 10.14 -11.52
N CYS A 89 13.70 8.81 -11.57
CA CYS A 89 14.86 7.94 -11.46
C CYS A 89 14.58 6.55 -12.06
N ASP A 90 15.65 5.79 -12.30
CA ASP A 90 15.55 4.36 -12.60
C ASP A 90 15.19 3.54 -11.35
N ASN A 91 14.73 2.31 -11.55
CA ASN A 91 14.67 1.32 -10.47
C ASN A 91 16.10 1.07 -9.96
N PRO A 92 16.37 1.16 -8.64
CA PRO A 92 17.71 0.95 -8.08
C PRO A 92 18.17 -0.52 -8.18
N SER A 93 17.24 -1.45 -8.41
CA SER A 93 17.48 -2.87 -8.63
C SER A 93 17.39 -3.21 -10.12
N ASN A 94 17.88 -4.40 -10.52
CA ASN A 94 17.73 -4.87 -11.90
C ASN A 94 16.24 -5.07 -12.23
N PRO A 95 15.64 -4.29 -13.16
CA PRO A 95 14.21 -4.35 -13.44
C PRO A 95 13.78 -5.64 -14.16
N GLN A 96 14.71 -6.51 -14.57
CA GLN A 96 14.37 -7.86 -15.05
C GLN A 96 14.03 -8.81 -13.89
N LEU A 97 14.58 -8.55 -12.69
CA LEU A 97 14.49 -9.42 -11.52
C LEU A 97 13.67 -8.80 -10.38
N ALA A 98 13.53 -7.47 -10.39
CA ALA A 98 12.84 -6.72 -9.35
C ALA A 98 11.81 -5.76 -9.95
N ARG A 99 10.73 -5.53 -9.19
CA ARG A 99 9.75 -4.46 -9.44
C ARG A 99 9.57 -3.62 -8.19
N PHE A 100 8.94 -2.46 -8.32
CA PHE A 100 8.38 -1.80 -7.14
C PHE A 100 7.16 -2.60 -6.63
N ASN A 101 6.88 -2.46 -5.34
CA ASN A 101 5.79 -3.13 -4.62
C ASN A 101 5.01 -2.06 -3.86
N ASP A 102 4.89 -2.11 -2.54
CA ASP A 102 4.19 -1.07 -1.78
C ASP A 102 4.92 0.28 -1.70
N GLY A 103 4.15 1.33 -1.47
CA GLY A 103 4.62 2.69 -1.32
C GLY A 103 3.50 3.67 -0.99
N GLY A 104 3.88 4.91 -0.80
CA GLY A 104 2.96 5.98 -0.42
C GLY A 104 3.70 7.21 0.05
N THR A 105 2.98 8.11 0.71
CA THR A 105 3.53 9.39 1.18
C THR A 105 3.68 9.46 2.69
N ASP A 106 4.71 10.17 3.13
CA ASP A 106 4.86 10.56 4.52
C ASP A 106 3.99 11.80 4.87
N ARG A 107 4.19 12.33 6.08
CA ARG A 107 3.48 13.50 6.60
C ARG A 107 4.04 14.83 6.13
N ASP A 108 5.03 14.82 5.26
CA ASP A 108 5.59 15.98 4.58
C ASP A 108 5.37 15.93 3.05
N GLY A 109 4.65 14.90 2.56
CA GLY A 109 4.34 14.73 1.15
C GLY A 109 5.52 14.21 0.33
N ARG A 110 6.50 13.54 0.96
CA ARG A 110 7.56 12.80 0.26
C ARG A 110 7.05 11.44 -0.17
N PHE A 111 7.46 10.97 -1.33
CA PHE A 111 7.02 9.67 -1.85
C PHE A 111 8.03 8.58 -1.48
N TYR A 112 7.53 7.42 -1.07
CA TYR A 112 8.32 6.26 -0.70
C TYR A 112 7.87 5.08 -1.55
N ALA A 113 8.81 4.26 -1.98
CA ALA A 113 8.53 3.08 -2.81
C ALA A 113 9.47 1.94 -2.44
N GLY A 114 8.90 0.83 -1.98
CA GLY A 114 9.59 -0.42 -1.73
C GLY A 114 9.76 -1.23 -3.01
N THR A 115 10.86 -1.97 -3.14
CA THR A 115 11.03 -2.97 -4.21
C THR A 115 10.71 -4.37 -3.70
N PHE A 116 10.46 -5.27 -4.65
CA PHE A 116 10.32 -6.71 -4.44
C PHE A 116 11.35 -7.42 -5.30
N TRP A 117 12.14 -8.31 -4.68
CA TRP A 117 13.16 -9.11 -5.35
C TRP A 117 12.59 -10.47 -5.72
N GLY A 118 12.24 -10.65 -6.99
CA GLY A 118 11.56 -11.84 -7.49
C GLY A 118 12.29 -13.17 -7.26
N PRO A 119 13.63 -13.25 -7.37
CA PRO A 119 14.34 -14.52 -7.14
C PRO A 119 14.23 -15.08 -5.72
N GLY A 120 14.02 -14.23 -4.70
CA GLY A 120 13.87 -14.67 -3.30
C GLY A 120 15.06 -15.42 -2.71
N ASP A 121 16.25 -15.31 -3.30
CA ASP A 121 17.47 -16.01 -2.89
C ASP A 121 18.27 -15.27 -1.81
N PHE A 122 17.98 -13.99 -1.59
CA PHE A 122 18.46 -13.17 -0.47
C PHE A 122 17.57 -11.94 -0.23
N ASN A 123 17.88 -11.16 0.80
CA ASN A 123 17.21 -9.89 1.12
C ASN A 123 17.55 -8.77 0.12
N GLY A 124 17.01 -8.88 -1.11
CA GLY A 124 17.30 -7.98 -2.24
C GLY A 124 16.36 -6.78 -2.38
N ALA A 125 15.32 -6.68 -1.56
CA ALA A 125 14.41 -5.53 -1.59
C ALA A 125 15.03 -4.28 -0.94
N LEU A 126 14.63 -3.13 -1.45
CA LEU A 126 15.08 -1.80 -1.03
C LEU A 126 13.85 -0.93 -0.73
N LEU A 127 14.01 0.05 0.16
CA LEU A 127 13.03 1.12 0.33
C LEU A 127 13.64 2.44 -0.14
N MET A 128 12.96 3.08 -1.08
CA MET A 128 13.33 4.40 -1.60
C MET A 128 12.48 5.51 -1.03
N ARG A 129 13.03 6.72 -1.02
CA ARG A 129 12.35 8.00 -0.78
C ARG A 129 12.65 8.97 -1.92
N ILE A 130 11.64 9.69 -2.40
CA ILE A 130 11.73 10.83 -3.30
C ILE A 130 11.32 12.07 -2.52
N ASP A 131 12.26 12.98 -2.34
CA ASP A 131 12.04 14.27 -1.69
C ASP A 131 11.33 15.28 -2.61
N SER A 132 10.88 16.40 -2.04
CA SER A 132 10.12 17.43 -2.78
C SER A 132 10.89 18.09 -3.93
N ASP A 133 12.22 17.98 -3.93
CA ASP A 133 13.11 18.44 -5.01
C ASP A 133 13.36 17.37 -6.08
N LEU A 134 12.60 16.26 -6.02
CA LEU A 134 12.72 15.08 -6.88
C LEU A 134 14.05 14.33 -6.73
N SER A 135 14.75 14.50 -5.60
CA SER A 135 15.96 13.72 -5.31
C SER A 135 15.61 12.31 -4.82
N PRO A 136 16.09 11.25 -5.50
CA PRO A 136 15.90 9.88 -5.04
C PRO A 136 16.95 9.46 -4.01
N GLN A 137 16.53 8.70 -3.00
CA GLN A 137 17.42 8.10 -2.01
C GLN A 137 16.97 6.69 -1.67
N VAL A 138 17.91 5.75 -1.56
CA VAL A 138 17.67 4.45 -0.92
C VAL A 138 17.87 4.64 0.58
N ILE A 139 16.81 4.44 1.37
CA ILE A 139 16.82 4.72 2.81
C ILE A 139 16.90 3.45 3.68
N GLN A 140 16.50 2.31 3.14
CA GLN A 140 16.66 1.01 3.79
C GLN A 140 16.98 -0.10 2.78
N CYS A 141 17.71 -1.10 3.25
CA CYS A 141 18.10 -2.31 2.53
C CYS A 141 17.96 -3.52 3.48
N ASP A 142 18.43 -4.70 3.05
CA ASP A 142 18.32 -5.95 3.82
C ASP A 142 16.85 -6.24 4.18
N ILE A 143 15.99 -6.17 3.17
CA ILE A 143 14.55 -6.46 3.24
C ILE A 143 14.28 -7.62 2.30
N HIS A 144 13.41 -8.57 2.69
CA HIS A 144 13.01 -9.65 1.78
C HIS A 144 11.85 -9.21 0.87
N GLY A 145 10.80 -8.61 1.43
CA GLY A 145 9.72 -7.99 0.67
C GLY A 145 9.14 -6.78 1.39
N ALA A 146 9.37 -5.58 0.86
CA ALA A 146 8.93 -4.33 1.47
C ALA A 146 7.42 -4.09 1.26
N ASN A 147 6.70 -3.97 2.36
CA ASN A 147 5.26 -3.71 2.42
C ASN A 147 4.90 -2.86 3.63
N GLY A 148 3.60 -2.65 3.86
CA GLY A 148 3.05 -2.13 5.10
C GLY A 148 3.47 -0.71 5.44
N LEU A 149 3.78 0.13 4.44
CA LEU A 149 4.32 1.45 4.71
C LEU A 149 3.28 2.35 5.40
N ALA A 150 3.58 2.80 6.61
CA ALA A 150 2.78 3.81 7.30
C ALA A 150 3.61 4.70 8.21
N PHE A 151 3.07 5.88 8.56
CA PHE A 151 3.76 6.89 9.36
C PHE A 151 2.91 7.37 10.52
N SER A 152 3.50 7.49 11.71
CA SER A 152 2.84 8.07 12.88
C SER A 152 2.50 9.55 12.65
N GLU A 153 1.47 10.04 13.35
CA GLU A 153 1.02 11.43 13.24
C GLU A 153 2.12 12.44 13.64
N ASP A 154 2.86 12.11 14.68
CA ASP A 154 3.95 12.92 15.23
C ASP A 154 5.24 12.90 14.39
N LYS A 155 5.23 12.21 13.25
CA LYS A 155 6.35 12.04 12.31
C LYS A 155 7.59 11.36 12.90
N ARG A 156 7.48 10.74 14.07
CA ARG A 156 8.61 10.08 14.74
C ARG A 156 8.82 8.64 14.31
N TRP A 157 7.83 8.00 13.70
CA TRP A 157 7.89 6.58 13.35
C TRP A 157 7.44 6.32 11.92
N MET A 158 8.26 5.54 11.22
CA MET A 158 7.89 4.83 10.00
C MET A 158 7.69 3.34 10.34
N TYR A 159 6.62 2.75 9.83
CA TYR A 159 6.32 1.34 9.96
C TYR A 159 6.44 0.68 8.58
N THR A 160 6.96 -0.54 8.56
CA THR A 160 7.04 -1.37 7.36
C THR A 160 6.84 -2.83 7.76
N SER A 161 6.27 -3.63 6.87
CA SER A 161 6.28 -5.08 6.97
C SER A 161 7.36 -5.66 6.05
N ASP A 162 7.99 -6.72 6.53
CA ASP A 162 8.82 -7.60 5.72
C ASP A 162 8.07 -8.93 5.58
N THR A 163 7.22 -8.99 4.55
CA THR A 163 6.17 -10.01 4.41
C THR A 163 6.73 -11.45 4.46
N PRO A 164 7.78 -11.81 3.70
CA PRO A 164 8.34 -13.17 3.75
C PRO A 164 8.96 -13.53 5.11
N ASN A 165 9.43 -12.52 5.86
CA ASN A 165 10.01 -12.69 7.20
C ASN A 165 8.97 -12.62 8.34
N ALA A 166 7.67 -12.50 8.00
CA ALA A 166 6.54 -12.48 8.94
C ALA A 166 6.73 -11.48 10.10
N VAL A 167 7.18 -10.27 9.79
CA VAL A 167 7.54 -9.26 10.80
C VAL A 167 7.10 -7.87 10.37
N ILE A 168 6.58 -7.09 11.32
CA ILE A 168 6.42 -5.65 11.20
C ILE A 168 7.58 -5.01 11.96
N TYR A 169 8.23 -4.05 11.32
CA TYR A 169 9.22 -3.17 11.91
C TYR A 169 8.63 -1.78 12.15
N ARG A 170 9.20 -1.09 13.14
CA ARG A 170 9.11 0.37 13.26
C ARG A 170 10.51 0.96 13.21
N THR A 171 10.65 2.12 12.60
CA THR A 171 11.92 2.82 12.42
C THR A 171 11.76 4.24 12.94
N PRO A 172 12.59 4.69 13.89
CA PRO A 172 12.53 6.07 14.36
C PRO A 172 12.99 7.01 13.24
N LEU A 173 12.29 8.12 13.08
CA LEU A 173 12.63 9.19 12.15
C LEU A 173 13.09 10.42 12.94
N ASP A 174 14.16 11.05 12.47
CA ASP A 174 14.58 12.34 13.01
C ASP A 174 13.70 13.49 12.45
N LYS A 175 13.96 14.73 12.90
CA LYS A 175 13.21 15.92 12.43
C LYS A 175 13.32 16.22 10.93
N ARG A 176 14.29 15.62 10.24
CA ARG A 176 14.47 15.73 8.79
C ARG A 176 13.80 14.56 8.06
N GLY A 177 13.30 13.56 8.77
CA GLY A 177 12.76 12.32 8.20
C GLY A 177 13.83 11.28 7.90
N GLU A 178 15.03 11.41 8.46
CA GLU A 178 16.10 10.43 8.30
C GLU A 178 15.86 9.22 9.18
N ALA A 179 16.00 8.03 8.59
CA ALA A 179 15.71 6.76 9.23
C ALA A 179 16.85 6.35 10.19
N GLY A 180 16.48 6.08 11.44
CA GLY A 180 17.37 5.43 12.40
C GLY A 180 17.38 3.91 12.25
N LYS A 181 17.79 3.21 13.33
CA LYS A 181 17.82 1.75 13.34
C LYS A 181 16.40 1.18 13.42
N ARG A 182 16.03 0.29 12.49
CA ARG A 182 14.76 -0.45 12.54
C ARG A 182 14.68 -1.35 13.78
N GLU A 183 13.51 -1.39 14.39
CA GLU A 183 13.16 -2.20 15.56
C GLU A 183 12.02 -3.14 15.22
N VAL A 184 12.07 -4.38 15.73
CA VAL A 184 10.93 -5.30 15.63
C VAL A 184 9.75 -4.71 16.39
N PHE A 185 8.65 -4.50 15.70
CA PHE A 185 7.39 -4.07 16.30
C PHE A 185 6.54 -5.29 16.68
N ARG A 186 6.40 -6.24 15.74
CA ARG A 186 5.67 -7.50 15.96
C ARG A 186 6.16 -8.60 15.03
N ARG A 187 6.21 -9.84 15.52
CA ARG A 187 6.44 -11.05 14.71
C ARG A 187 5.17 -11.89 14.67
N PHE A 188 5.00 -12.64 13.60
CA PHE A 188 3.87 -13.54 13.39
C PHE A 188 4.36 -14.97 13.26
N HIS A 189 3.55 -15.91 13.75
CA HIS A 189 3.79 -17.34 13.71
C HIS A 189 3.01 -17.99 12.55
N PRO A 190 3.41 -19.20 12.12
CA PRO A 190 2.66 -19.95 11.11
C PRO A 190 1.17 -20.07 11.47
N GLY A 191 0.30 -19.79 10.50
CA GLY A 191 -1.16 -19.83 10.66
C GLY A 191 -1.81 -18.51 11.10
N GLU A 192 -1.03 -17.47 11.45
CA GLU A 192 -1.59 -16.14 11.79
C GLU A 192 -1.84 -15.23 10.56
N GLY A 193 -1.44 -15.68 9.37
CA GLY A 193 -1.21 -14.84 8.20
C GLY A 193 0.11 -14.08 8.28
N ILE A 194 0.54 -13.47 7.18
CA ILE A 194 1.75 -12.64 7.12
C ILE A 194 1.37 -11.17 6.85
N PRO A 195 2.06 -10.20 7.46
CA PRO A 195 1.71 -8.80 7.32
C PRO A 195 2.02 -8.32 5.90
N ASP A 196 1.08 -7.61 5.30
CA ASP A 196 1.18 -7.04 3.96
C ASP A 196 1.04 -5.51 4.04
N GLY A 197 0.25 -4.88 3.18
CA GLY A 197 -0.04 -3.44 3.19
C GLY A 197 -0.84 -2.96 4.41
N ALA A 198 -0.68 -1.68 4.74
CA ALA A 198 -1.18 -1.11 5.99
C ALA A 198 -1.57 0.37 5.94
N ALA A 199 -2.25 0.82 7.00
CA ALA A 199 -2.53 2.21 7.30
C ALA A 199 -2.54 2.46 8.81
N ILE A 200 -2.53 3.72 9.25
CA ILE A 200 -2.64 4.08 10.68
C ILE A 200 -3.88 4.95 10.90
N ASP A 201 -4.58 4.69 12.02
CA ASP A 201 -5.74 5.46 12.45
C ASP A 201 -5.38 6.67 13.33
N ALA A 202 -6.38 7.49 13.67
CA ALA A 202 -6.21 8.70 14.47
C ALA A 202 -5.84 8.43 15.95
N GLU A 203 -5.89 7.19 16.41
CA GLU A 203 -5.39 6.78 17.74
C GLU A 203 -3.94 6.27 17.67
N GLY A 204 -3.31 6.31 16.49
CA GLY A 204 -1.96 5.82 16.25
C GLY A 204 -1.87 4.30 16.13
N CYS A 205 -2.98 3.59 15.96
CA CYS A 205 -2.98 2.15 15.79
C CYS A 205 -2.67 1.77 14.34
N TYR A 206 -1.82 0.76 14.16
CA TYR A 206 -1.42 0.23 12.86
C TYR A 206 -2.39 -0.87 12.41
N TRP A 207 -3.01 -0.69 11.26
CA TRP A 207 -3.94 -1.64 10.64
C TRP A 207 -3.23 -2.34 9.49
N SER A 208 -3.12 -3.66 9.56
CA SER A 208 -2.45 -4.48 8.55
C SER A 208 -3.44 -5.41 7.89
N ALA A 209 -3.38 -5.51 6.56
CA ALA A 209 -3.83 -6.70 5.88
C ALA A 209 -2.91 -7.87 6.29
N MET A 210 -3.53 -9.01 6.61
CA MET A 210 -2.83 -10.25 6.90
C MET A 210 -3.01 -11.19 5.70
N PHE A 211 -2.06 -11.15 4.77
CA PHE A 211 -2.02 -12.01 3.60
C PHE A 211 -2.01 -13.48 4.03
N ASP A 212 -2.78 -14.32 3.34
CA ASP A 212 -3.08 -15.71 3.72
C ASP A 212 -3.73 -15.88 5.11
N GLY A 213 -4.14 -14.79 5.76
CA GLY A 213 -4.66 -14.76 7.12
C GLY A 213 -6.18 -14.60 7.22
N TRP A 214 -6.88 -14.36 6.10
CA TRP A 214 -8.34 -14.13 6.07
C TRP A 214 -8.80 -12.94 6.92
N ARG A 215 -7.94 -11.95 7.16
CA ARG A 215 -8.25 -10.89 8.13
C ARG A 215 -7.50 -9.58 7.91
N ILE A 216 -8.09 -8.51 8.43
CA ILE A 216 -7.37 -7.29 8.83
C ILE A 216 -7.13 -7.34 10.33
N ALA A 217 -5.96 -6.93 10.79
CA ALA A 217 -5.63 -6.82 12.20
C ALA A 217 -5.26 -5.38 12.57
N ARG A 218 -5.73 -4.93 13.74
CA ARG A 218 -5.41 -3.61 14.31
C ARG A 218 -4.48 -3.78 15.50
N PHE A 219 -3.36 -3.07 15.49
CA PHE A 219 -2.36 -3.11 16.55
C PHE A 219 -2.22 -1.75 17.23
N SER A 220 -2.19 -1.74 18.57
CA SER A 220 -1.88 -0.55 19.37
C SER A 220 -0.49 0.02 19.03
N PRO A 221 -0.17 1.27 19.41
CA PRO A 221 1.17 1.84 19.24
C PRO A 221 2.32 1.06 19.90
N THR A 222 2.01 0.12 20.80
CA THR A 222 2.98 -0.77 21.47
C THR A 222 3.01 -2.18 20.88
N GLY A 223 2.20 -2.47 19.86
CA GLY A 223 2.22 -3.75 19.13
C GLY A 223 1.22 -4.81 19.63
N GLU A 224 0.44 -4.51 20.66
CA GLU A 224 -0.67 -5.38 21.11
C GLU A 224 -1.78 -5.42 20.06
N GLN A 225 -2.34 -6.60 19.77
CA GLN A 225 -3.46 -6.72 18.84
C GLN A 225 -4.75 -6.33 19.57
N LEU A 226 -5.42 -5.29 19.09
CA LEU A 226 -6.65 -4.77 19.69
C LEU A 226 -7.89 -5.34 19.02
N GLU A 227 -7.85 -5.49 17.69
CA GLU A 227 -9.00 -5.94 16.90
C GLU A 227 -8.57 -6.85 15.75
N GLU A 228 -9.53 -7.66 15.30
CA GLU A 228 -9.44 -8.51 14.12
C GLU A 228 -10.77 -8.43 13.36
N HIS A 229 -10.68 -8.30 12.04
CA HIS A 229 -11.82 -8.25 11.14
C HIS A 229 -11.66 -9.31 10.06
N ARG A 230 -12.50 -10.36 10.08
CA ARG A 230 -12.43 -11.49 9.14
C ARG A 230 -12.96 -11.10 7.75
N LEU A 231 -12.30 -11.60 6.71
CA LEU A 231 -12.74 -11.51 5.33
C LEU A 231 -13.22 -12.87 4.80
N PRO A 232 -14.13 -12.87 3.80
CA PRO A 232 -14.54 -14.08 3.11
C PRO A 232 -13.52 -14.56 2.06
N VAL A 233 -12.32 -13.98 2.04
CA VAL A 233 -11.23 -14.30 1.10
C VAL A 233 -9.91 -14.44 1.84
N ARG A 234 -9.02 -15.28 1.28
CA ARG A 234 -7.76 -15.69 1.92
C ARG A 234 -6.72 -14.59 2.02
N CYS A 235 -6.55 -13.82 0.94
CA CYS A 235 -5.43 -12.90 0.76
C CYS A 235 -5.91 -11.45 0.60
N PRO A 236 -6.23 -10.74 1.70
CA PRO A 236 -6.22 -9.28 1.68
C PRO A 236 -4.79 -8.77 1.48
N THR A 237 -4.62 -7.70 0.71
CA THR A 237 -3.30 -7.16 0.32
C THR A 237 -2.98 -5.85 1.04
N MET A 238 -3.91 -4.89 1.08
CA MET A 238 -3.68 -3.59 1.72
C MET A 238 -4.96 -2.94 2.21
N VAL A 239 -4.83 -1.96 3.11
CA VAL A 239 -5.94 -1.15 3.60
C VAL A 239 -5.69 0.35 3.44
N CYS A 240 -6.77 1.11 3.21
CA CYS A 240 -6.78 2.56 3.25
C CYS A 240 -8.06 3.05 3.90
N PHE A 241 -7.98 4.14 4.67
CA PHE A 241 -9.17 4.81 5.18
C PHE A 241 -9.69 5.85 4.18
N GLY A 242 -11.00 6.03 4.15
CA GLY A 242 -11.65 7.05 3.35
C GLY A 242 -13.10 7.29 3.79
N GLY A 243 -13.90 7.86 2.90
CA GLY A 243 -15.19 8.46 3.25
C GLY A 243 -15.03 9.87 3.83
N THR A 244 -16.15 10.58 3.96
CA THR A 244 -16.17 11.98 4.42
C THR A 244 -15.76 12.15 5.88
N ASP A 245 -15.90 11.11 6.70
CA ASP A 245 -15.50 11.08 8.11
C ASP A 245 -14.24 10.22 8.37
N MET A 246 -13.62 9.71 7.29
CA MET A 246 -12.47 8.80 7.33
C MET A 246 -12.73 7.49 8.10
N LYS A 247 -13.99 7.07 8.28
CA LYS A 247 -14.38 5.85 9.02
C LYS A 247 -14.80 4.68 8.13
N THR A 248 -14.49 4.73 6.84
CA THR A 248 -14.60 3.59 5.93
C THR A 248 -13.22 3.04 5.65
N LEU A 249 -12.98 1.78 6.00
CA LEU A 249 -11.78 1.04 5.60
C LEU A 249 -12.03 0.39 4.23
N TYR A 250 -11.25 0.78 3.23
CA TYR A 250 -11.16 0.11 1.94
C TYR A 250 -10.05 -0.94 1.99
N ILE A 251 -10.33 -2.11 1.46
CA ILE A 251 -9.46 -3.28 1.56
C ILE A 251 -9.28 -3.87 0.17
N THR A 252 -8.05 -3.89 -0.33
CA THR A 252 -7.70 -4.63 -1.55
C THR A 252 -7.45 -6.10 -1.21
N THR A 253 -7.71 -6.98 -2.18
CA THR A 253 -7.48 -8.42 -2.08
C THR A 253 -6.94 -8.93 -3.41
N THR A 254 -6.40 -10.14 -3.44
CA THR A 254 -5.71 -10.66 -4.65
C THR A 254 -6.19 -12.03 -5.08
N ARG A 255 -6.01 -12.33 -6.37
CA ARG A 255 -6.03 -13.67 -6.97
C ARG A 255 -4.64 -14.20 -7.28
N GLU A 256 -3.60 -13.40 -7.07
CA GLU A 256 -2.23 -13.81 -7.29
C GLU A 256 -1.94 -15.12 -6.53
N ASN A 257 -1.29 -16.06 -7.22
CA ASN A 257 -0.97 -17.41 -6.72
C ASN A 257 -2.19 -18.29 -6.38
N MET A 258 -3.39 -17.97 -6.88
CA MET A 258 -4.55 -18.86 -6.83
C MET A 258 -4.73 -19.62 -8.15
N ASP A 259 -5.05 -20.90 -8.07
CA ASP A 259 -5.45 -21.68 -9.24
C ASP A 259 -6.94 -21.49 -9.57
N ALA A 260 -7.39 -22.05 -10.70
CA ALA A 260 -8.77 -21.90 -11.16
C ALA A 260 -9.80 -22.54 -10.21
N GLU A 261 -9.44 -23.60 -9.48
CA GLU A 261 -10.33 -24.26 -8.53
C GLU A 261 -10.50 -23.38 -7.28
N GLU A 262 -9.41 -22.80 -6.80
CA GLU A 262 -9.42 -21.86 -5.69
C GLU A 262 -10.21 -20.58 -6.02
N VAL A 263 -10.01 -20.00 -7.21
CA VAL A 263 -10.78 -18.83 -7.67
C VAL A 263 -12.27 -19.17 -7.78
N ALA A 264 -12.64 -20.35 -8.27
CA ALA A 264 -14.03 -20.78 -8.32
C ALA A 264 -14.65 -20.96 -6.93
N LYS A 265 -13.86 -21.42 -5.95
CA LYS A 265 -14.28 -21.59 -4.55
C LYS A 265 -14.41 -20.26 -3.81
N TYR A 266 -13.55 -19.29 -4.11
CA TYR A 266 -13.52 -17.96 -3.49
C TYR A 266 -13.62 -16.87 -4.56
N PRO A 267 -14.80 -16.70 -5.18
CA PRO A 267 -14.97 -15.83 -6.35
C PRO A 267 -14.69 -14.35 -6.07
N LEU A 268 -14.79 -13.94 -4.80
CA LEU A 268 -14.52 -12.56 -4.35
C LEU A 268 -13.02 -12.26 -4.14
N SER A 269 -12.12 -13.24 -4.28
CA SER A 269 -10.68 -12.95 -4.31
C SER A 269 -10.38 -11.97 -5.45
N GLY A 270 -9.60 -10.93 -5.19
CA GLY A 270 -9.38 -9.83 -6.14
C GLY A 270 -10.40 -8.69 -6.03
N ALA A 271 -11.44 -8.80 -5.22
CA ALA A 271 -12.39 -7.71 -5.01
C ALA A 271 -11.83 -6.62 -4.09
N ILE A 272 -12.42 -5.43 -4.16
CA ILE A 272 -12.25 -4.36 -3.19
C ILE A 272 -13.37 -4.46 -2.16
N PHE A 273 -13.04 -4.57 -0.88
CA PHE A 273 -14.01 -4.57 0.21
C PHE A 273 -14.05 -3.21 0.92
N THR A 274 -15.19 -2.93 1.55
CA THR A 274 -15.39 -1.81 2.48
C THR A 274 -15.82 -2.34 3.84
N LEU A 275 -15.37 -1.67 4.89
CA LEU A 275 -15.73 -1.98 6.27
C LEU A 275 -15.87 -0.68 7.08
N PRO A 276 -17.05 -0.36 7.64
CA PRO A 276 -17.20 0.73 8.59
C PRO A 276 -16.45 0.43 9.89
N VAL A 277 -15.68 1.42 10.38
CA VAL A 277 -14.89 1.32 11.61
C VAL A 277 -15.25 2.43 12.61
N SER A 278 -14.94 2.23 13.89
CA SER A 278 -15.27 3.20 14.95
C SER A 278 -14.31 4.39 15.00
N VAL A 279 -13.04 4.16 14.65
CA VAL A 279 -11.95 5.15 14.70
C VAL A 279 -11.63 5.62 13.29
N ALA A 280 -11.51 6.95 13.12
CA ALA A 280 -11.17 7.54 11.84
C ALA A 280 -9.72 7.24 11.47
N GLY A 281 -9.48 7.03 10.18
CA GLY A 281 -8.14 6.93 9.62
C GLY A 281 -7.38 8.24 9.59
N MET A 282 -6.05 8.16 9.48
CA MET A 282 -5.26 9.33 9.14
C MET A 282 -5.31 9.63 7.64
N LYS A 283 -5.37 10.92 7.31
CA LYS A 283 -5.31 11.40 5.93
C LYS A 283 -3.90 11.24 5.36
N LYS A 284 -3.77 10.60 4.19
CA LYS A 284 -2.54 10.61 3.40
C LYS A 284 -2.42 11.94 2.66
N LEU A 285 -1.24 12.55 2.67
CA LEU A 285 -0.97 13.75 1.87
C LEU A 285 -0.68 13.35 0.42
N PRO A 286 -1.01 14.18 -0.59
CA PRO A 286 -0.46 13.99 -1.92
C PRO A 286 1.06 14.18 -1.90
N PHE A 287 1.75 13.66 -2.92
CA PHE A 287 3.15 13.98 -3.17
C PHE A 287 3.29 15.48 -3.48
N ILE A 288 4.22 16.13 -2.78
CA ILE A 288 4.49 17.56 -2.90
C ILE A 288 5.85 17.75 -3.57
N GLU A 289 5.82 18.10 -4.85
CA GLU A 289 7.00 18.59 -5.57
C GLU A 289 7.07 20.12 -5.50
N ARG A 290 8.27 20.66 -5.30
CA ARG A 290 8.55 22.10 -5.31
C ARG A 290 8.92 22.54 -6.73
#